data_AF-A0A1F4JPU3-F1
#
_entry.id   AF-A0A1F4JPU3-F1
#
_cell.length_a   1.000
_cell.length_b   1.000
_cell.length_c   1.000
_cell.angle_alpha   90.00
_cell.angle_beta   90.00
_cell.angle_gamma   90.00
#
_symmetry.space_group_name_H-M   'P 1'
#
loop_
_entity.id
_entity.type
_entity.pdbx_description
1 polymer ?
#
loop_
_entity_poly.entity_id
_entity_poly.type
_entity_poly.pdbx_seq_one_letter_code
_entity_poly.pdbx_strand_id
1 'polypeptide(L)' 'MVAEKLLKRLVKELVGNFWFAPAPCILVHAMEMTDGGLSQIEERTLLELGLGSGGRKVKVYVGPELSDQAVIDKLDER' A
#
# COMPACT_ATOMS: atom_id res chain seq x y z
N MET A 1 -0.89 -6.12 -14.74
CA MET A 1 -2.13 -5.34 -15.01
C MET A 1 -1.79 -3.84 -15.14
N VAL A 2 -2.67 -2.97 -15.64
CA VAL A 2 -2.37 -1.52 -15.81
C VAL A 2 -2.09 -0.84 -14.47
N ALA A 3 -2.92 -1.10 -13.45
CA ALA A 3 -2.77 -0.54 -12.10
C ALA A 3 -1.39 -0.83 -11.49
N GLU A 4 -0.96 -2.09 -11.53
CA GLU A 4 0.34 -2.52 -11.00
C GLU A 4 1.52 -1.83 -11.72
N LYS A 5 1.46 -1.68 -13.05
CA LYS A 5 2.52 -0.99 -13.80
C LYS A 5 2.63 0.48 -13.40
N LEU A 6 1.50 1.14 -13.20
CA LEU A 6 1.45 2.54 -12.78
C LEU A 6 1.94 2.71 -11.33
N LEU A 7 1.43 1.87 -10.41
CA LEU A 7 1.84 1.93 -9.01
C LEU A 7 3.33 1.61 -8.86
N LYS A 8 3.84 0.61 -9.58
CA LYS A 8 5.28 0.29 -9.62
C LYS A 8 6.13 1.46 -10.10
N ARG A 9 5.65 2.20 -11.11
CA ARG A 9 6.34 3.39 -11.59
C ARG A 9 6.36 4.48 -10.51
N LEU A 10 5.22 4.76 -9.87
CA LEU A 10 5.11 5.74 -8.80
C LEU A 10 6.02 5.37 -7.60
N VAL A 11 6.00 4.11 -7.17
CA VAL A 11 6.89 3.62 -6.10
C VAL A 11 8.36 3.85 -6.47
N LYS A 12 8.76 3.56 -7.72
CA LYS A 12 10.13 3.81 -8.19
C LYS A 12 10.49 5.29 -8.20
N GLU A 13 9.56 6.16 -8.58
CA GLU A 13 9.76 7.62 -8.57
C GLU A 13 9.92 8.16 -7.13
N LEU A 14 9.18 7.63 -6.16
CA LEU A 14 9.25 8.04 -4.74
C LEU A 14 10.52 7.53 -4.02
N VAL A 15 10.91 6.27 -4.25
CA VAL A 15 12.10 5.68 -3.62
C VAL A 15 13.40 6.18 -4.27
N GLY A 16 13.32 6.68 -5.51
CA GLY A 16 14.46 7.17 -6.27
C GLY A 16 15.35 6.06 -6.84
N ASN A 17 16.46 6.45 -7.48
CA ASN A 17 17.37 5.56 -8.21
C ASN A 17 18.43 4.88 -7.31
N PHE A 18 18.16 4.69 -6.02
CA PHE A 18 19.13 4.02 -5.15
C PHE A 18 19.12 2.51 -5.40
N TRP A 19 20.17 1.99 -6.06
CA TRP A 19 20.35 0.56 -6.33
C TRP A 19 20.35 -0.32 -5.07
N PHE A 20 20.55 0.29 -3.89
CA PHE A 20 20.58 -0.40 -2.59
C PHE A 20 19.50 0.09 -1.61
N ALA A 21 18.50 0.86 -2.08
CA ALA A 21 17.40 1.24 -1.20
C ALA A 21 16.62 -0.01 -0.77
N PRO A 22 16.25 -0.14 0.52
CA PRO A 22 15.37 -1.21 0.93
C PRO A 22 14.01 -1.06 0.23
N ALA A 23 13.42 -2.18 -0.15
CA ALA A 23 12.04 -2.19 -0.64
C ALA A 23 11.10 -1.52 0.38
N PRO A 24 10.16 -0.66 -0.05
CA PRO A 24 9.33 0.12 0.85
C PRO A 24 8.28 -0.72 1.58
N CYS A 25 7.86 -0.27 2.76
CA CYS A 25 6.61 -0.70 3.36
C CYS A 25 5.47 0.18 2.81
N ILE A 26 4.35 -0.42 2.42
CA ILE A 26 3.23 0.29 1.78
C ILE A 26 1.96 0.07 2.61
N LEU A 27 1.31 1.17 3.01
CA LEU A 27 -0.04 1.13 3.57
C LEU A 27 -1.00 1.62 2.48
N VAL A 28 -1.91 0.76 2.05
CA VAL A 28 -2.96 1.10 1.08
C VAL A 28 -4.20 1.51 1.85
N HIS A 29 -4.57 2.79 1.76
CA HIS A 29 -5.78 3.31 2.39
C HIS A 29 -6.91 3.37 1.38
N ALA A 30 -7.93 2.52 1.55
CA ALA A 30 -9.17 2.62 0.79
C ALA A 30 -10.05 3.72 1.41
N MET A 31 -10.04 4.91 0.79
CA MET A 31 -10.72 6.11 1.28
C MET A 31 -12.18 6.22 0.83
N GLU A 32 -12.52 5.57 -0.28
CA GLU A 32 -13.82 5.67 -0.94
C GLU A 32 -14.37 4.29 -1.24
N MET A 33 -15.69 4.21 -1.44
CA MET A 33 -16.41 2.98 -1.80
C MET A 33 -16.22 1.84 -0.78
N THR A 34 -16.06 2.18 0.49
CA THR A 34 -15.85 1.22 1.58
C THR A 34 -17.12 0.99 2.43
N ASP A 35 -18.30 1.25 1.87
CA ASP A 35 -19.57 1.05 2.56
C ASP A 35 -19.75 -0.43 2.93
N GLY A 36 -19.82 -0.73 4.23
CA GLY A 36 -19.85 -2.12 4.70
C GLY A 36 -18.47 -2.80 4.80
N GLY A 37 -17.39 -2.07 4.57
CA GLY A 37 -16.01 -2.59 4.56
C GLY A 37 -15.60 -3.19 3.22
N LEU A 38 -14.39 -3.72 3.15
CA LEU A 38 -13.90 -4.42 1.96
C LEU A 38 -14.28 -5.90 2.04
N SER A 39 -14.68 -6.46 0.90
CA SER A 39 -14.74 -7.91 0.73
C SER A 39 -13.32 -8.50 0.76
N GLN A 40 -13.23 -9.80 1.03
CA GLN A 40 -11.95 -10.52 1.02
C GLN A 40 -11.22 -10.42 -0.32
N ILE A 41 -11.96 -10.36 -1.44
CA ILE A 41 -11.36 -10.25 -2.77
C ILE A 41 -10.78 -8.86 -3.00
N GLU A 42 -11.47 -7.80 -2.55
CA GLU A 42 -10.96 -6.43 -2.66
C GLU A 42 -9.72 -6.23 -1.80
N GLU A 43 -9.76 -6.64 -0.53
CA GLU A 43 -8.61 -6.57 0.37
C GLU A 43 -7.41 -7.32 -0.21
N ARG A 44 -7.62 -8.56 -0.68
CA ARG A 44 -6.58 -9.35 -1.33
C ARG A 44 -6.03 -8.67 -2.59
N THR A 45 -6.89 -8.09 -3.42
CA THR A 45 -6.49 -7.40 -4.65
C THR A 45 -5.58 -6.21 -4.32
N LEU A 46 -5.93 -5.42 -3.31
CA LEU A 46 -5.12 -4.28 -2.87
C LEU A 46 -3.77 -4.72 -2.28
N LEU A 47 -3.75 -5.81 -1.49
CA LEU A 47 -2.52 -6.40 -0.97
C LEU A 47 -1.60 -6.88 -2.11
N GLU A 48 -2.13 -7.64 -3.06
CA GLU A 48 -1.38 -8.15 -4.21
C GLU A 48 -0.86 -7.02 -5.10
N LEU A 49 -1.65 -5.95 -5.28
CA LEU A 49 -1.26 -4.77 -6.04
C LEU A 49 -0.05 -4.05 -5.40
N GLY A 50 -0.07 -3.84 -4.08
CA GLY A 50 1.06 -3.24 -3.37
C GLY A 50 2.32 -4.10 -3.44
N LEU A 51 2.17 -5.43 -3.29
CA LEU A 51 3.28 -6.39 -3.34
C LEU A 51 3.90 -6.43 -4.74
N GLY A 52 3.07 -6.55 -5.79
CA GLY A 52 3.51 -6.53 -7.19
C GLY A 52 4.18 -5.22 -7.60
N SER A 53 3.91 -4.13 -6.87
CA SER A 53 4.52 -2.82 -7.10
C SER A 53 5.88 -2.62 -6.42
N GLY A 54 6.37 -3.63 -5.67
CA GLY A 54 7.69 -3.64 -5.06
C GLY A 54 7.70 -3.42 -3.54
N GLY A 55 6.54 -3.43 -2.88
CA GLY A 55 6.46 -3.36 -1.42
C GLY A 55 6.99 -4.64 -0.75
N ARG A 56 7.77 -4.51 0.33
CA ARG A 56 8.22 -5.65 1.16
C ARG A 56 7.22 -6.07 2.23
N LYS A 57 6.42 -5.11 2.69
CA LYS A 57 5.32 -5.30 3.65
C LYS A 57 4.18 -4.42 3.16
N VAL A 58 3.00 -5.01 2.99
CA VAL A 58 1.81 -4.30 2.52
C VAL A 58 0.69 -4.55 3.49
N LYS A 59 -0.02 -3.48 3.84
CA LYS A 59 -1.25 -3.55 4.64
C LYS A 59 -2.35 -2.76 3.95
N VAL A 60 -3.59 -3.18 4.17
CA VAL A 60 -4.77 -2.43 3.75
C VAL A 60 -5.40 -1.83 4.99
N TYR A 61 -5.81 -0.58 4.89
CA TYR A 61 -6.49 0.14 5.95
C TYR A 61 -7.77 0.77 5.42
N VAL A 62 -8.82 0.64 6.24
CA VAL A 62 -10.14 1.23 6.02
C VAL A 62 -10.52 1.94 7.31
N GLY A 63 -10.84 3.22 7.22
CA GLY A 63 -11.15 4.03 8.39
C GLY A 63 -10.82 5.51 8.18
N PRO A 64 -10.84 6.32 9.25
CA PRO A 64 -10.53 7.74 9.21
C PRO A 64 -9.13 8.04 8.67
N GLU A 65 -8.93 9.25 8.14
CA GLU A 65 -7.62 9.77 7.74
C GLU A 65 -6.58 9.60 8.86
N LEU A 66 -5.38 9.17 8.46
CA LEU A 66 -4.27 8.91 9.37
C LEU A 66 -3.27 10.06 9.34
N SER A 67 -2.69 10.36 10.50
CA SER A 67 -1.46 11.14 10.58
C SER A 67 -0.27 10.27 10.18
N ASP A 68 0.86 10.90 9.84
CA ASP A 68 2.10 10.20 9.49
C ASP A 68 2.53 9.18 10.56
N GLN A 69 2.40 9.53 11.84
CA GLN A 69 2.71 8.62 12.95
C GLN A 69 1.76 7.43 12.96
N ALA A 70 0.46 7.64 12.76
CA ALA A 70 -0.52 6.56 12.74
C ALA A 70 -0.30 5.61 11.55
N VAL A 71 0.21 6.11 10.41
CA VAL A 71 0.63 5.26 9.27
C VAL A 71 1.78 4.33 9.68
N ILE A 72 2.78 4.86 10.38
CA ILE A 72 3.93 4.07 10.87
C ILE A 72 3.45 3.00 11.86
N ASP A 73 2.63 3.38 12.83
CA ASP A 73 2.11 2.47 13.85
C ASP A 73 1.30 1.32 13.20
N LYS A 74 0.45 1.65 12.21
CA LYS A 74 -0.31 0.67 11.44
C LYS A 74 0.60 -0.28 10.67
N LEU A 75 1.67 0.24 10.07
CA LEU A 75 2.66 -0.58 9.37
C LEU A 75 3.42 -1.50 10.31
N ASP A 76 3.64 -1.13 11.57
CA ASP A 76 4.41 -1.91 12.55
C ASP A 76 3.59 -2.93 13.34
N GLU A 77 2.26 -2.77 13.42
CA GLU A 77 1.35 -3.79 13.96
C GLU A 77 1.69 -5.18 13.36
N ARG A 78 1.75 -6.21 14.22
CA ARG A 78 2.18 -7.57 13.85
C ARG A 78 1.09 -8.33 13.10
#